data_AF-A0A9N8VLT9-F1
#
_entry.id   AF-A0A9N8VLT9-F1
#
_cell.length_a   1.000
_cell.length_b   1.000
_cell.length_c   1.000
_cell.angle_alpha   90.00
_cell.angle_beta   90.00
_cell.angle_gamma   90.00
#
_symmetry.space_group_name_H-M   'P 1'
#
loop_
_entity.id
_entity.type
_entity.pdbx_description
1 polymer ?
#
loop_
_entity_poly.entity_id
_entity_poly.type
_entity_poly.pdbx_seq_one_letter_code
_entity_poly.pdbx_strand_id
1 'polypeptide(L)'
;MPAFDLKTDLLIKEFMQGEGKNSRKPYAELSRRIPKFSSKQISHRWNYKINPRVTNGPFTQEEKEFIYNWVSKNTKASDNISWANCQTAMEMKFNKFRSANRIQGIWITHLKHLERINRQNVKNFKPPFILPKVSHVNPTIVISKAPTLRPRPPHLPTLIPDFQPEMYIPKMMPLF
;
A
#
# COMPACT_ATOMS: atom_id res chain seq x y z
N MET A 1 1.27 25.87 -21.56
CA MET A 1 2.47 25.45 -20.80
C MET A 1 3.64 25.34 -21.76
N PRO A 2 4.80 25.96 -21.49
CA PRO A 2 5.96 25.81 -22.35
C PRO A 2 6.36 24.34 -22.47
N ALA A 3 6.63 23.87 -23.69
CA ALA A 3 7.15 22.53 -23.92
C ALA A 3 8.64 22.47 -23.57
N PHE A 4 9.07 21.35 -22.99
CA PHE A 4 10.49 21.03 -22.77
C PHE A 4 11.10 20.60 -24.11
N ASP A 5 12.20 21.22 -24.49
CA ASP A 5 13.01 20.82 -25.63
C ASP A 5 14.17 19.91 -25.19
N LEU A 6 14.81 19.24 -26.16
CA LEU A 6 15.93 18.35 -25.88
C LEU A 6 17.10 19.09 -25.22
N LYS A 7 17.32 20.36 -25.60
CA LYS A 7 18.38 21.19 -25.02
C LYS A 7 18.15 21.45 -23.53
N THR A 8 16.93 21.79 -23.13
CA THR A 8 16.57 21.95 -21.71
C THR A 8 16.73 20.64 -20.95
N ASP A 9 16.32 19.51 -21.54
CA ASP A 9 16.45 18.21 -20.89
C ASP A 9 17.92 17.83 -20.66
N LEU A 10 18.79 18.08 -21.63
CA LEU A 10 20.24 17.87 -21.50
C LEU A 10 20.83 18.75 -20.40
N LEU A 11 20.47 20.03 -20.35
CA LEU A 11 20.96 20.96 -19.32
C LEU A 11 20.51 20.52 -17.92
N ILE A 12 19.26 20.09 -17.76
CA ILE A 12 18.75 19.54 -16.49
C ILE A 12 19.55 18.28 -16.12
N LYS A 13 19.82 17.39 -17.09
CA LYS A 13 20.57 16.15 -16.86
C LYS A 13 22.00 16.41 -16.40
N GLU A 14 22.74 17.23 -17.13
CA GLU A 14 24.13 17.57 -16.81
C GLU A 14 24.25 18.21 -15.43
N PHE A 15 23.39 19.19 -15.13
CA PHE A 15 23.38 19.83 -13.82
C PHE A 15 23.08 18.85 -12.69
N MET A 16 22.07 17.99 -12.84
CA MET A 16 21.68 17.04 -11.79
C MET A 16 22.73 15.95 -11.53
N GLN A 17 23.53 15.60 -12.54
CA GLN A 17 24.58 14.61 -12.42
C GLN A 17 25.92 15.21 -11.96
N GLY A 18 26.15 16.51 -12.23
CA GLY A 18 27.32 17.28 -11.81
C GLY A 18 27.04 18.14 -10.58
N GLU A 19 27.15 19.46 -10.75
CA GLU A 19 27.08 20.48 -9.68
C GLU A 19 25.84 20.37 -8.77
N GLY A 20 24.69 20.06 -9.38
CA GLY A 20 23.40 19.98 -8.70
C GLY A 20 23.26 18.79 -7.76
N LYS A 21 24.10 17.75 -7.88
CA LYS A 21 24.05 16.54 -7.04
C LYS A 21 24.24 16.86 -5.56
N ASN A 22 25.09 17.85 -5.25
CA ASN A 22 25.40 18.29 -3.89
C ASN A 22 24.59 19.51 -3.45
N SER A 23 23.77 20.08 -4.35
CA SER A 23 22.96 21.25 -4.03
C SER A 23 21.81 20.87 -3.09
N ARG A 24 21.54 21.72 -2.08
CA ARG A 24 20.38 21.54 -1.17
C ARG A 24 19.05 21.79 -1.89
N LYS A 25 19.05 22.63 -2.94
CA LYS A 25 17.84 23.05 -3.67
C LYS A 25 18.09 23.06 -5.19
N PRO A 26 18.45 21.90 -5.80
CA PRO A 26 18.90 21.83 -7.19
C PRO A 26 17.84 22.34 -8.18
N TYR A 27 16.57 22.05 -7.93
CA TYR A 27 15.46 22.50 -8.78
C TYR A 27 15.25 24.02 -8.76
N ALA A 28 15.51 24.67 -7.62
CA ALA A 28 15.37 26.12 -7.49
C ALA A 28 16.57 26.88 -8.08
N GLU A 29 17.72 26.22 -8.18
CA GLU A 29 18.86 26.75 -8.91
C GLU A 29 18.65 26.60 -10.42
N LEU A 30 18.17 25.45 -10.87
CA LEU A 30 17.81 25.25 -12.27
C LEU A 30 16.72 26.19 -12.75
N SER A 31 15.71 26.52 -11.95
CA SER A 31 14.69 27.49 -12.38
C SER A 31 15.24 28.91 -12.52
N ARG A 32 16.31 29.26 -11.81
CA ARG A 32 17.04 30.52 -12.03
C ARG A 32 17.87 30.47 -13.32
N ARG A 33 18.48 29.32 -13.64
CA ARG A 33 19.25 29.12 -14.89
C ARG A 33 18.33 29.00 -16.12
N ILE A 34 17.12 28.46 -15.95
CA ILE A 34 16.12 28.26 -17.00
C ILE A 34 14.80 28.93 -16.58
N PRO A 35 14.71 30.28 -16.63
CA PRO A 35 13.57 31.04 -16.10
C PRO A 35 12.23 30.70 -16.76
N LYS A 36 12.27 30.04 -17.92
CA LYS A 36 11.08 29.50 -18.62
C LYS A 36 10.33 28.43 -17.82
N PHE A 37 10.98 27.74 -16.88
CA PHE A 37 10.37 26.65 -16.11
C PHE A 37 10.52 26.86 -14.60
N SER A 38 9.42 26.66 -13.88
CA SER A 38 9.42 26.66 -12.43
C SER A 38 10.15 25.44 -11.86
N SER A 39 10.63 25.55 -10.62
CA SER A 39 11.28 24.46 -9.88
C SER A 39 10.40 23.20 -9.83
N LYS A 40 9.07 23.36 -9.75
CA LYS A 40 8.11 22.25 -9.74
C LYS A 40 8.05 21.53 -11.10
N GLN A 41 8.03 22.27 -12.20
CA GLN A 41 8.06 21.69 -13.54
C GLN A 41 9.36 20.93 -13.79
N ILE A 42 10.50 21.50 -13.38
CA ILE A 42 11.82 20.88 -13.51
C ILE A 42 11.91 19.61 -12.66
N SER A 43 11.44 19.65 -11.41
CA SER A 43 11.38 18.47 -10.54
C SER A 43 10.53 17.35 -11.14
N HIS A 44 9.36 17.69 -11.66
CA HIS A 44 8.52 16.72 -12.35
C HIS A 44 9.24 16.14 -13.59
N ARG A 45 9.84 16.99 -14.42
CA ARG A 45 10.57 16.55 -15.62
C ARG A 45 11.71 15.60 -15.27
N TRP A 46 12.51 15.93 -14.26
CA TRP A 46 13.60 15.07 -13.79
C TRP A 46 13.09 13.71 -13.31
N ASN A 47 12.17 13.70 -12.34
CA ASN A 47 11.74 12.47 -11.66
C ASN A 47 10.96 11.50 -12.58
N TYR A 48 10.32 11.98 -13.64
CA TYR A 48 9.45 11.16 -14.49
C TYR A 48 9.95 10.95 -15.92
N LYS A 49 10.97 11.70 -16.39
CA LYS A 49 11.42 11.64 -17.79
C LYS A 49 12.93 11.56 -17.95
N ILE A 50 13.69 12.39 -17.24
CA ILE A 50 15.14 12.55 -17.51
C ILE A 50 16.00 11.65 -16.61
N ASN A 51 15.60 11.43 -15.35
CA ASN A 51 16.44 10.71 -14.38
C ASN A 51 16.71 9.27 -14.86
N PRO A 52 17.98 8.91 -15.17
CA PRO A 52 18.33 7.62 -15.73
C PRO A 52 18.15 6.46 -14.74
N ARG A 53 18.11 6.75 -13.43
CA ARG A 53 17.85 5.71 -12.42
C ARG A 53 16.40 5.26 -12.48
N VAL A 54 15.46 6.15 -12.84
CA VAL A 54 14.03 5.84 -12.79
C VAL A 54 13.63 5.00 -13.99
N THR A 55 13.13 3.78 -13.73
CA THR A 55 12.59 2.93 -14.80
C THR A 55 11.20 3.42 -15.20
N ASN A 56 11.14 4.14 -16.32
CA ASN A 56 9.92 4.72 -16.89
C ASN A 56 9.22 3.75 -17.86
N GLY A 57 8.83 2.57 -17.36
CA GLY A 57 8.01 1.60 -18.09
C GLY A 57 6.70 1.26 -17.37
N PRO A 58 5.79 0.50 -18.01
CA PRO A 58 4.68 -0.14 -17.31
C PRO A 58 5.19 -1.08 -16.22
N PHE A 59 4.36 -1.35 -15.22
CA PHE A 59 4.62 -2.41 -14.25
C PHE A 59 4.22 -3.75 -14.89
N THR A 60 5.13 -4.71 -14.87
CA THR A 60 4.88 -6.10 -15.21
C THR A 60 3.89 -6.72 -14.22
N GLN A 61 3.29 -7.85 -14.60
CA GLN A 61 2.35 -8.55 -13.73
C GLN A 61 3.02 -9.03 -12.44
N GLU A 62 4.23 -9.58 -12.54
CA GLU A 62 5.06 -10.01 -11.41
C GLU A 62 5.38 -8.86 -10.43
N GLU A 63 5.71 -7.67 -10.95
CA GLU A 63 5.94 -6.48 -10.13
C GLU A 63 4.66 -6.09 -9.36
N LYS A 64 3.49 -6.16 -10.00
CA LYS A 64 2.21 -5.83 -9.35
C LYS A 64 1.87 -6.82 -8.23
N GLU A 65 2.01 -8.12 -8.52
CA GLU A 65 1.77 -9.18 -7.54
C GLU A 65 2.71 -9.07 -6.34
N PHE A 66 3.97 -8.72 -6.59
CA PHE A 66 4.90 -8.43 -5.50
C PHE A 66 4.40 -7.29 -4.62
N ILE A 67 3.94 -6.17 -5.20
CA ILE A 67 3.41 -5.04 -4.42
C ILE A 67 2.22 -5.47 -3.57
N TYR A 68 1.27 -6.23 -4.13
CA TYR A 68 0.09 -6.68 -3.39
C TYR A 68 0.47 -7.57 -2.20
N ASN A 69 1.36 -8.53 -2.45
CA ASN A 69 1.86 -9.44 -1.42
C ASN A 69 2.68 -8.71 -0.35
N TRP A 70 3.51 -7.76 -0.78
CA TRP A 70 4.34 -6.97 0.14
C TRP A 70 3.46 -6.11 1.04
N VAL A 71 2.48 -5.39 0.48
CA VAL A 71 1.56 -4.56 1.26
C VAL A 71 0.78 -5.42 2.25
N SER A 72 0.18 -6.53 1.80
CA SER A 72 -0.58 -7.44 2.68
C SER A 72 0.24 -7.96 3.87
N LYS A 73 1.54 -8.21 3.70
CA LYS A 73 2.43 -8.68 4.77
C LYS A 73 2.87 -7.56 5.73
N ASN A 74 2.98 -6.34 5.24
CA ASN A 74 3.52 -5.20 5.99
C ASN A 74 2.45 -4.26 6.54
N THR A 75 1.18 -4.41 6.14
CA THR A 75 0.04 -3.78 6.80
C THR A 75 -0.43 -4.64 7.96
N LYS A 76 0.06 -4.39 9.17
CA LYS A 76 -0.51 -4.87 10.43
C LYS A 76 -0.86 -3.67 11.30
N ALA A 77 -2.10 -3.58 11.80
CA ALA A 77 -2.68 -2.65 12.81
C ALA A 77 -2.39 -1.13 12.73
N SER A 78 -1.29 -0.72 12.11
CA SER A 78 -0.91 0.63 11.75
C SER A 78 -1.37 0.89 10.33
N ASP A 79 -2.17 1.94 10.18
CA ASP A 79 -2.73 2.37 8.89
C ASP A 79 -1.68 2.99 7.95
N ASN A 80 -0.40 3.06 8.35
CA ASN A 80 0.62 3.77 7.59
C ASN A 80 1.59 2.83 6.87
N ILE A 81 1.37 2.66 5.57
CA ILE A 81 2.26 1.93 4.67
C ILE A 81 3.49 2.78 4.35
N SER A 82 4.67 2.31 4.75
CA SER A 82 5.94 2.89 4.29
C SER A 82 6.24 2.49 2.85
N TRP A 83 5.84 3.33 1.89
CA TRP A 83 6.12 3.13 0.46
C TRP A 83 7.61 3.17 0.13
N ALA A 84 8.42 3.86 0.93
CA ALA A 84 9.87 3.86 0.80
C ALA A 84 10.46 2.46 1.03
N ASN A 85 9.98 1.74 2.04
CA ASN A 85 10.42 0.37 2.30
C ASN A 85 9.99 -0.59 1.18
N CYS A 86 8.78 -0.40 0.65
CA CYS A 86 8.30 -1.17 -0.51
C CYS A 86 9.16 -0.91 -1.74
N GLN A 87 9.54 0.35 -1.97
CA GLN A 87 10.44 0.75 -3.05
C GLN A 87 11.82 0.08 -2.93
N THR A 88 12.43 0.09 -1.75
CA THR A 88 13.72 -0.60 -1.52
C THR A 88 13.60 -2.09 -1.78
N ALA A 89 12.53 -2.73 -1.29
CA ALA A 89 12.28 -4.15 -1.52
C ALA A 89 12.07 -4.48 -3.02
N MET A 90 11.36 -3.62 -3.76
CA MET A 90 11.19 -3.71 -5.21
C MET A 90 12.53 -3.58 -5.94
N GLU A 91 13.36 -2.61 -5.56
CA GLU A 91 14.66 -2.38 -6.18
C GLU A 91 15.59 -3.58 -5.97
N MET A 92 15.64 -4.13 -4.74
CA MET A 92 16.44 -5.32 -4.44
C MET A 92 15.98 -6.56 -5.25
N LYS A 93 14.67 -6.74 -5.45
CA LYS A 93 14.14 -7.92 -6.13
C LYS A 93 14.25 -7.85 -7.66
N PHE A 94 13.95 -6.69 -8.25
CA PHE A 94 13.82 -6.54 -9.70
C PHE A 94 14.96 -5.74 -10.34
N ASN A 95 15.91 -5.24 -9.54
CA ASN A 95 16.98 -4.35 -9.98
C ASN A 95 16.46 -3.13 -10.78
N LYS A 96 15.28 -2.63 -10.39
CA LYS A 96 14.58 -1.51 -11.04
C LYS A 96 14.12 -0.51 -10.00
N PHE A 97 14.59 0.72 -10.12
CA PHE A 97 14.14 1.81 -9.26
C PHE A 97 12.79 2.34 -9.76
N ARG A 98 11.72 1.90 -9.09
CA ARG A 98 10.35 2.39 -9.27
C ARG A 98 10.04 3.40 -8.17
N SER A 99 9.47 4.55 -8.52
CA SER A 99 9.13 5.56 -7.51
C SER A 99 8.03 5.09 -6.56
N ALA A 100 8.18 5.37 -5.27
CA ALA A 100 7.18 5.10 -4.23
C ALA A 100 5.76 5.55 -4.62
N ASN A 101 5.61 6.72 -5.23
CA ASN A 101 4.32 7.23 -5.68
C ASN A 101 3.65 6.33 -6.74
N ARG A 102 4.44 5.75 -7.65
CA ARG A 102 3.90 4.84 -8.66
C ARG A 102 3.51 3.50 -8.03
N ILE A 103 4.29 3.01 -7.08
CA ILE A 103 3.97 1.80 -6.30
C ILE A 103 2.65 2.00 -5.54
N GLN A 104 2.51 3.13 -4.84
CA GLN A 104 1.26 3.51 -4.16
C GLN A 104 0.09 3.58 -5.15
N GLY A 105 0.30 4.17 -6.33
CA GLY A 105 -0.74 4.25 -7.36
C GLY A 105 -1.23 2.88 -7.85
N ILE A 106 -0.33 1.90 -7.97
CA ILE A 106 -0.70 0.51 -8.31
C ILE A 106 -1.59 -0.09 -7.22
N TRP A 107 -1.23 0.08 -5.94
CA TRP A 107 -2.05 -0.39 -4.82
C TRP A 107 -3.43 0.27 -4.78
N ILE A 108 -3.52 1.59 -4.92
CA ILE A 108 -4.81 2.31 -4.95
C ILE A 108 -5.69 1.82 -6.11
N THR A 109 -5.10 1.57 -7.28
CA THR A 109 -5.82 1.03 -8.43
C THR A 109 -6.35 -0.38 -8.14
N HIS A 110 -5.55 -1.21 -7.48
CA HIS A 110 -5.95 -2.53 -7.03
C HIS A 110 -7.10 -2.49 -6.01
N LEU A 111 -7.03 -1.61 -5.01
CA LEU A 111 -8.12 -1.43 -4.04
C LEU A 111 -9.44 -1.05 -4.70
N LYS A 112 -9.42 -0.09 -5.64
CA LYS A 112 -10.63 0.30 -6.40
C LYS A 112 -11.18 -0.87 -7.23
N HIS A 113 -10.31 -1.68 -7.80
CA HIS A 113 -10.70 -2.87 -8.54
C HIS A 113 -11.39 -3.91 -7.64
N LEU A 114 -10.81 -4.19 -6.45
CA LEU A 114 -11.41 -5.08 -5.45
C LEU A 114 -12.77 -4.56 -4.97
N GLU A 115 -12.89 -3.26 -4.71
CA GLU A 115 -14.15 -2.63 -4.31
C GLU A 115 -15.23 -2.79 -5.40
N ARG A 116 -14.85 -2.70 -6.68
CA ARG A 116 -15.77 -2.94 -7.79
C ARG A 116 -16.22 -4.39 -7.86
N ILE A 117 -15.30 -5.35 -7.69
CA ILE A 117 -15.64 -6.78 -7.66
C ILE A 117 -16.57 -7.07 -6.48
N ASN A 118 -16.27 -6.56 -5.29
CA ASN A 118 -17.10 -6.78 -4.11
C ASN A 118 -18.52 -6.22 -4.31
N ARG A 119 -18.65 -5.00 -4.85
CA ARG A 119 -19.96 -4.42 -5.20
C ARG A 119 -20.74 -5.27 -6.19
N GLN A 120 -20.07 -5.87 -7.18
CA GLN A 120 -20.70 -6.77 -8.14
C GLN A 120 -21.13 -8.09 -7.50
N ASN A 121 -20.31 -8.66 -6.62
CA ASN A 121 -20.64 -9.87 -5.86
C ASN A 121 -21.85 -9.66 -4.95
N VAL A 122 -21.94 -8.54 -4.25
CA VAL A 122 -23.12 -8.19 -3.41
C VAL A 122 -24.38 -8.03 -4.25
N LYS A 123 -24.30 -7.39 -5.43
CA LYS A 123 -25.44 -7.27 -6.35
C LYS A 123 -25.91 -8.61 -6.93
N ASN A 124 -24.97 -9.52 -7.17
CA ASN A 124 -25.24 -10.84 -7.74
C ASN A 124 -25.69 -11.86 -6.68
N PHE A 125 -25.56 -11.53 -5.39
CA PHE A 125 -26.08 -12.35 -4.30
C PHE A 125 -27.61 -12.25 -4.26
N LYS A 126 -28.31 -13.18 -4.93
CA LYS A 126 -29.72 -13.45 -4.65
C LYS A 126 -29.78 -14.33 -3.40
N PRO A 127 -30.33 -13.84 -2.27
CA PRO A 127 -30.45 -14.69 -1.09
C PRO A 127 -31.32 -15.91 -1.46
N PRO A 128 -30.87 -17.13 -1.20
CA PRO A 128 -31.76 -18.28 -1.26
C PRO A 128 -32.76 -18.11 -0.12
N PHE A 129 -34.04 -18.30 -0.43
CA PHE A 129 -35.21 -18.26 0.48
C PHE A 129 -35.94 -16.90 0.61
N ILE A 130 -37.02 -16.76 -0.17
CA ILE A 130 -38.16 -15.93 0.21
C ILE A 130 -38.86 -16.69 1.35
N LEU A 131 -38.72 -16.21 2.59
CA LEU A 131 -39.57 -16.69 3.68
C LEU A 131 -41.04 -16.33 3.37
N PRO A 132 -41.99 -17.26 3.47
CA PRO A 132 -43.40 -16.93 3.30
C PRO A 132 -43.79 -15.91 4.36
N LYS A 133 -44.46 -14.84 3.90
CA LYS A 133 -44.91 -13.70 4.70
C LYS A 133 -45.87 -14.23 5.77
N VAL A 134 -45.41 -14.33 7.03
CA VAL A 134 -46.28 -14.70 8.16
C VAL A 134 -47.30 -13.56 8.33
N SER A 135 -48.56 -13.88 8.03
CA SER A 135 -49.72 -13.03 8.25
C SER A 135 -49.98 -12.84 9.75
N HIS A 136 -50.33 -11.62 10.09
CA HIS A 136 -50.79 -11.11 11.38
C HIS A 136 -51.43 -12.12 12.35
N VAL A 137 -50.92 -12.16 13.58
CA VAL A 137 -51.73 -12.29 14.81
C VAL A 137 -51.07 -11.48 15.94
N ASN A 138 -51.91 -10.74 16.65
CA ASN A 138 -51.61 -9.70 17.65
C ASN A 138 -50.99 -10.22 18.97
N PRO A 139 -50.36 -9.35 19.77
CA PRO A 139 -49.65 -9.73 20.98
C PRO A 139 -50.63 -9.91 22.16
N THR A 140 -50.47 -10.97 22.95
CA THR A 140 -51.09 -11.05 24.28
C THR A 140 -50.10 -11.65 25.26
N ILE A 141 -49.82 -10.83 26.29
CA ILE A 141 -48.98 -11.11 27.44
C ILE A 141 -49.59 -12.25 28.25
N VAL A 142 -48.80 -13.28 28.60
CA VAL A 142 -49.09 -14.17 29.74
C VAL A 142 -47.81 -14.36 30.54
N ILE A 143 -47.83 -13.87 31.79
CA ILE A 143 -46.85 -14.13 32.84
C ILE A 143 -47.39 -15.30 33.67
N SER A 144 -46.63 -16.40 33.81
CA SER A 144 -46.81 -17.37 34.91
C SER A 144 -45.56 -18.24 35.19
N LYS A 145 -44.81 -17.82 36.22
CA LYS A 145 -44.09 -18.53 37.31
C LYS A 145 -43.42 -19.94 37.13
N ALA A 146 -42.09 -19.94 37.35
CA ALA A 146 -41.17 -20.80 38.20
C ALA A 146 -41.10 -22.35 37.99
N PRO A 147 -39.97 -23.09 38.27
CA PRO A 147 -39.04 -22.90 39.41
C PRO A 147 -37.52 -23.29 39.27
N THR A 148 -36.74 -22.80 40.25
CA THR A 148 -35.52 -23.34 40.91
C THR A 148 -34.24 -23.74 40.15
N LEU A 149 -33.20 -22.94 40.44
CA LEU A 149 -31.74 -23.19 40.55
C LEU A 149 -31.19 -24.60 40.25
N ARG A 150 -30.25 -24.66 39.28
CA ARG A 150 -29.08 -25.54 39.34
C ARG A 150 -27.80 -24.70 39.28
N PRO A 151 -26.79 -24.95 40.14
CA PRO A 151 -25.54 -24.23 40.09
C PRO A 151 -24.72 -24.63 38.85
N ARG A 152 -24.04 -23.63 38.30
CA ARG A 152 -23.11 -23.71 37.16
C ARG A 152 -21.92 -24.62 37.51
N PRO A 153 -21.57 -25.63 36.70
CA PRO A 153 -20.32 -26.35 36.88
C PRO A 153 -19.12 -25.44 36.55
N PRO A 154 -18.00 -25.51 37.29
CA PRO A 154 -16.80 -24.76 36.96
C PRO A 154 -16.20 -25.32 35.66
N HIS A 155 -16.22 -24.53 34.60
CA HIS A 155 -15.53 -24.86 33.36
C HIS A 155 -14.03 -24.59 33.53
N LEU A 156 -13.25 -25.57 33.08
CA LEU A 156 -11.78 -25.65 33.13
C LEU A 156 -11.07 -24.38 32.63
N PRO A 157 -9.85 -24.10 33.13
CA PRO A 157 -9.01 -23.05 32.58
C PRO A 157 -8.70 -23.34 31.10
N THR A 158 -8.99 -22.36 30.26
CA THR A 158 -8.60 -22.35 28.84
C THR A 158 -7.07 -22.44 28.76
N LEU A 159 -6.56 -23.57 28.26
CA LEU A 159 -5.19 -23.69 27.79
C LEU A 159 -5.00 -22.68 26.64
N ILE A 160 -4.44 -21.53 26.95
CA ILE A 160 -3.81 -20.65 25.97
C ILE A 160 -2.38 -21.19 25.81
N PRO A 161 -1.97 -21.67 24.62
CA PRO A 161 -0.56 -21.89 24.37
C PRO A 161 0.14 -20.53 24.37
N ASP A 162 0.98 -20.34 25.37
CA ASP A 162 1.91 -19.22 25.52
C ASP A 162 2.90 -19.25 24.35
N PHE A 163 2.56 -18.60 23.25
CA PHE A 163 3.44 -18.50 22.09
C PHE A 163 4.45 -17.38 22.35
N GLN A 164 5.47 -17.70 23.13
CA GLN A 164 6.68 -16.90 23.29
C GLN A 164 7.45 -16.89 21.94
N PRO A 165 7.67 -15.74 21.27
CA PRO A 165 8.59 -15.70 20.16
C PRO A 165 10.02 -15.67 20.70
N GLU A 166 10.59 -16.86 20.90
CA GLU A 166 12.04 -17.04 21.07
C GLU A 166 12.77 -16.36 19.91
N MET A 167 13.55 -15.34 20.26
CA MET A 167 14.36 -14.59 19.31
C MET A 167 15.50 -15.46 18.79
N TYR A 168 15.41 -15.87 17.52
CA TYR A 168 16.57 -16.41 16.83
C TYR A 168 17.45 -15.27 16.31
N ILE A 169 18.50 -14.93 17.06
CA ILE A 169 19.64 -14.13 16.59
C ILE A 169 20.71 -15.11 16.09
N PRO A 170 21.07 -15.11 14.79
CA PRO A 170 22.21 -15.89 14.31
C PRO A 170 23.52 -15.28 14.83
N LYS A 171 24.29 -16.04 15.61
CA LYS A 171 25.65 -15.71 16.04
C LYS A 171 26.57 -15.64 14.81
N MET A 172 27.19 -14.50 14.56
CA MET A 172 28.32 -14.40 13.63
C MET A 172 29.56 -15.01 14.31
N MET A 173 30.24 -15.93 13.62
CA MET A 173 31.54 -16.45 14.05
C MET A 173 32.65 -15.40 13.82
N PRO A 174 33.67 -15.32 14.69
CA PRO A 174 34.83 -14.47 14.46
C PRO A 174 35.72 -15.10 13.39
N LEU A 175 36.12 -14.30 12.41
CA LEU A 175 37.24 -14.61 11.52
C LEU A 175 38.53 -14.37 12.33
N PHE A 176 39.36 -15.40 12.42
CA PHE A 176 40.77 -15.28 12.79
C PHE A 176 41.55 -14.58 11.69
#